data_AF-A0AAP0X5J1-F1
#
_entry.id   AF-A0AAP0X5J1-F1
#
_cell.length_a   1.000
_cell.length_b   1.000
_cell.length_c   1.000
_cell.angle_alpha   90.00
_cell.angle_beta   90.00
_cell.angle_gamma   90.00
#
_symmetry.space_group_name_H-M   'P 1'
#
loop_
_entity.id
_entity.type
_entity.pdbx_description
1 polymer ?
#
loop_
_entity_poly.entity_id
_entity_poly.type
_entity_poly.pdbx_seq_one_letter_code
_entity_poly.pdbx_strand_id
1 'polypeptide(L)'
;MPSTKTVISTAASVAASAMLIHSIARRYIPYELRDYIYSQFRTFLSSFSSQITLVIEEFEGLDYNQLFKAADTYLRTIIPPETRKFRVSLAPKATNISVSMERN
;
A
#
# COMPACT_ATOMS: atom_id res chain seq x y z
N MET A 1 12.01 -18.39 -12.70
CA MET A 1 10.53 -18.48 -12.75
C MET A 1 10.13 -19.91 -12.35
N PRO A 2 9.11 -20.11 -11.50
CA PRO A 2 8.67 -21.46 -11.12
C PRO A 2 8.14 -22.24 -12.34
N SER A 3 8.34 -23.56 -12.37
CA SER A 3 7.84 -24.43 -13.44
C SER A 3 6.31 -24.56 -13.36
N THR A 4 5.64 -24.74 -14.50
CA THR A 4 4.19 -24.99 -14.57
C THR A 4 3.76 -26.14 -13.66
N LYS A 5 4.55 -27.22 -13.58
CA LYS A 5 4.29 -28.35 -12.67
C LYS A 5 4.30 -27.93 -11.20
N THR A 6 5.25 -27.06 -10.83
CA THR A 6 5.36 -26.52 -9.47
C THR A 6 4.15 -25.66 -9.13
N VAL A 7 3.73 -24.77 -10.04
CA VAL A 7 2.55 -23.92 -9.82
C VAL A 7 1.29 -24.77 -9.63
N ILE A 8 1.08 -25.79 -10.49
CA ILE A 8 -0.08 -26.68 -10.41
C ILE A 8 -0.04 -27.50 -9.10
N SER A 9 1.10 -28.08 -8.74
CA SER A 9 1.25 -28.86 -7.51
C SER A 9 0.98 -28.00 -6.26
N THR A 10 1.52 -26.78 -6.20
CA THR A 10 1.28 -25.86 -5.10
C THR A 10 -0.19 -25.47 -5.02
N ALA A 11 -0.83 -25.14 -6.15
CA ALA A 11 -2.25 -24.82 -6.18
C ALA A 11 -3.12 -26.00 -5.71
N ALA A 12 -2.79 -27.22 -6.13
CA ALA A 12 -3.49 -28.43 -5.69
C ALA A 12 -3.33 -28.69 -4.18
N SER A 13 -2.11 -28.54 -3.64
CA SER A 13 -1.84 -28.70 -2.21
C SER A 13 -2.59 -27.65 -1.36
N VAL A 14 -2.63 -26.40 -1.82
CA VAL A 14 -3.40 -25.33 -1.18
C VAL A 14 -4.90 -25.63 -1.23
N ALA A 15 -5.42 -26.04 -2.39
CA ALA A 15 -6.84 -26.39 -2.54
C ALA A 15 -7.23 -27.57 -1.64
N ALA A 16 -6.40 -28.62 -1.59
CA ALA A 16 -6.61 -29.77 -0.71
C ALA A 16 -6.65 -29.35 0.76
N SER A 17 -5.68 -28.54 1.20
CA SER A 17 -5.62 -28.01 2.57
C SER A 17 -6.86 -27.16 2.90
N ALA A 18 -7.28 -26.29 1.99
CA ALA A 18 -8.48 -25.47 2.15
C ALA A 18 -9.75 -26.32 2.27
N MET A 19 -9.89 -27.38 1.46
CA MET A 19 -11.02 -28.31 1.54
C MET A 19 -11.06 -29.08 2.87
N LEU A 20 -9.91 -29.47 3.41
CA LEU A 20 -9.83 -30.12 4.73
C LEU A 20 -10.29 -29.16 5.83
N ILE A 21 -9.77 -27.92 5.83
CA ILE A 21 -10.20 -26.88 6.78
C ILE A 21 -11.70 -26.64 6.64
N HIS A 22 -12.21 -26.52 5.42
CA HIS A 22 -13.64 -26.31 5.15
C HIS A 22 -14.50 -27.46 5.70
N SER A 23 -14.07 -28.71 5.54
CA SER A 23 -14.75 -29.90 6.05
C SER A 23 -14.87 -29.88 7.58
N ILE A 24 -13.77 -29.56 8.27
CA ILE A 24 -13.73 -29.44 9.73
C ILE A 24 -14.60 -28.26 10.18
N ALA A 25 -14.43 -27.09 9.57
CA ALA A 25 -15.21 -25.89 9.86
C ALA A 25 -16.72 -26.13 9.73
N ARG A 26 -17.15 -26.85 8.68
CA ARG A 26 -18.57 -27.14 8.46
C ARG A 26 -19.16 -28.00 9.59
N ARG A 27 -18.37 -28.90 10.17
CA ARG A 27 -18.80 -29.85 11.20
C ARG A 27 -18.78 -29.29 12.62
N TYR A 28 -17.84 -28.38 12.92
CA TYR A 28 -17.59 -27.91 14.29
C TYR A 28 -17.87 -26.42 14.52
N ILE A 29 -17.96 -25.60 13.46
CA ILE A 29 -18.19 -24.16 13.61
C ILE A 29 -19.68 -23.84 13.40
N PRO A 30 -20.39 -23.38 14.45
CA PRO A 30 -21.80 -23.00 14.37
C PRO A 30 -21.98 -21.71 13.54
N TYR A 31 -23.21 -21.48 13.08
CA TYR A 31 -23.52 -20.47 12.06
C TYR A 31 -23.19 -19.05 12.55
N GLU A 32 -23.47 -18.77 13.81
CA GLU A 32 -23.27 -17.48 14.47
C GLU A 32 -21.78 -17.10 14.53
N LEU A 33 -20.90 -18.10 14.69
CA LEU A 33 -19.45 -17.88 14.68
C LEU A 33 -18.91 -17.58 13.27
N ARG A 34 -19.57 -18.07 12.21
CA ARG A 34 -19.14 -17.81 10.83
C ARG A 34 -19.29 -16.36 10.46
N ASP A 35 -20.43 -15.76 10.80
CA ASP A 35 -20.70 -14.35 10.52
C ASP A 35 -19.74 -13.44 11.28
N TYR A 36 -19.44 -13.78 12.53
CA TYR A 36 -18.42 -13.08 13.32
C TYR A 36 -17.04 -13.14 12.67
N ILE A 37 -16.55 -14.35 12.32
CA ILE A 37 -15.24 -14.54 11.68
C ILE A 37 -15.20 -13.81 10.33
N TYR A 38 -16.25 -13.90 9.53
CA TYR A 38 -16.34 -13.23 8.23
C TYR A 38 -16.29 -11.70 8.38
N SER A 39 -17.04 -11.14 9.32
CA SER A 39 -17.03 -9.71 9.60
C SER A 39 -15.63 -9.22 10.02
N GLN A 40 -14.95 -9.97 10.89
CA GLN A 40 -13.62 -9.63 11.36
C GLN A 40 -12.58 -9.74 10.23
N PHE A 41 -12.68 -10.78 9.40
CA PHE A 41 -11.80 -10.95 8.24
C PHE A 41 -12.01 -9.82 7.21
N ARG A 42 -13.27 -9.43 6.95
CA ARG A 42 -13.58 -8.30 6.07
C ARG A 42 -13.02 -6.99 6.61
N THR A 43 -13.19 -6.71 7.90
CA THR A 43 -12.62 -5.51 8.55
C THR A 43 -11.09 -5.51 8.46
N PHE A 44 -10.45 -6.65 8.74
CA PHE A 44 -9.01 -6.81 8.60
C PHE A 44 -8.55 -6.55 7.16
N LEU A 45 -9.22 -7.15 6.16
CA LEU A 45 -8.92 -6.91 4.75
C LEU A 45 -9.13 -5.45 4.34
N SER A 46 -10.17 -4.79 4.85
CA SER A 46 -10.44 -3.37 4.57
C SER A 46 -9.42 -2.43 5.21
N SER A 47 -8.67 -2.89 6.20
CA SER A 47 -7.61 -2.10 6.85
C SER A 47 -6.34 -2.03 6.00
N PHE A 48 -6.19 -2.88 4.99
CA PHE A 48 -5.13 -2.71 4.00
C PHE A 48 -5.49 -1.55 3.09
N SER A 49 -4.83 -0.40 3.30
CA SER A 49 -4.94 0.75 2.41
C SER A 49 -4.51 0.37 0.99
N SER A 50 -5.37 0.62 0.00
CA SER A 50 -4.99 0.51 -1.42
C SER A 50 -3.97 1.57 -1.85
N GLN A 51 -3.71 2.56 -0.99
CA GLN A 51 -2.78 3.66 -1.24
C GLN A 51 -1.50 3.43 -0.44
N ILE A 52 -0.38 3.34 -1.15
CA ILE A 52 0.97 3.42 -0.59
C ILE A 52 1.49 4.82 -0.85
N THR A 53 1.86 5.54 0.21
CA THR A 53 2.54 6.83 0.11
C THR A 53 4.02 6.62 0.34
N LEU A 54 4.85 6.87 -0.68
CA LEU A 54 6.31 6.83 -0.56
C LEU A 54 6.83 8.26 -0.35
N VAL A 55 7.56 8.50 0.74
CA VAL A 55 8.22 9.78 1.00
C VAL A 55 9.70 9.60 0.70
N ILE A 56 10.22 10.35 -0.28
CA ILE A 56 11.63 10.36 -0.64
C ILE A 56 12.21 11.68 -0.18
N GLU A 57 13.14 11.64 0.78
CA GLU A 57 13.82 12.84 1.26
C GLU A 57 14.94 13.25 0.31
N GLU A 58 15.19 14.56 0.19
CA GLU A 58 16.22 15.12 -0.70
C GLU A 58 17.63 14.79 -0.22
N PHE A 59 17.83 14.69 1.09
CA PHE A 59 19.11 14.39 1.70
C PHE A 59 18.99 13.16 2.60
N GLU A 60 20.00 12.31 2.56
CA GLU A 60 20.19 11.23 3.52
C GLU A 60 21.38 11.62 4.42
N GLY A 61 21.09 12.31 5.52
CA GLY A 61 22.11 12.94 6.36
C GLY A 61 22.73 14.17 5.69
N LEU A 62 24.03 14.12 5.41
CA LEU A 62 24.75 15.19 4.69
C LEU A 62 24.87 14.93 3.18
N ASP A 63 24.53 13.71 2.74
CA ASP A 63 24.66 13.29 1.35
C ASP A 63 23.34 13.49 0.60
N TYR A 64 23.45 13.84 -0.69
CA TYR A 64 22.29 14.02 -1.55
C TYR A 64 21.70 12.67 -1.95
N ASN A 65 20.38 12.51 -1.76
CA ASN A 65 19.70 11.26 -2.06
C ASN A 65 19.57 11.07 -3.57
N GLN A 66 20.21 10.02 -4.10
CA GLN A 66 20.15 9.69 -5.52
C GLN A 66 18.74 9.29 -5.97
N LEU A 67 17.95 8.69 -5.08
CA LEU A 67 16.55 8.32 -5.36
C LEU A 67 15.70 9.56 -5.55
N PHE A 68 15.95 10.62 -4.77
CA PHE A 68 15.29 11.91 -4.96
C PHE A 68 15.63 12.50 -6.33
N LYS A 69 16.91 12.49 -6.72
CA LYS A 69 17.35 12.97 -8.05
C LYS A 69 16.66 12.25 -9.20
N ALA A 70 16.59 10.92 -9.09
CA ALA A 70 15.97 10.07 -10.11
C ALA A 70 14.46 10.33 -10.20
N ALA A 71 13.79 10.43 -9.05
CA ALA A 71 12.38 10.75 -8.97
C ALA A 71 12.09 12.15 -9.54
N ASP A 72 12.85 13.18 -9.16
CA ASP A 72 12.70 14.54 -9.69
C ASP A 72 12.88 14.58 -11.21
N THR A 73 13.91 13.91 -11.72
CA THR A 73 14.18 13.85 -13.17
C THR A 73 13.04 13.16 -13.92
N TYR A 74 12.55 12.03 -13.42
CA TYR A 74 11.44 11.30 -14.02
C TYR A 74 10.13 12.11 -13.96
N LEU A 75 9.80 12.68 -12.80
CA LEU A 75 8.58 13.45 -12.60
C LEU A 75 8.57 14.74 -13.43
N ARG A 76 9.71 15.39 -13.65
CA ARG A 76 9.83 16.53 -14.58
C ARG A 76 9.43 16.19 -16.01
N THR A 77 9.57 14.93 -16.45
CA THR A 77 9.12 14.51 -17.78
C THR A 77 7.62 14.26 -17.88
N ILE A 78 6.97 13.99 -16.74
CA ILE A 78 5.53 13.69 -16.65
C ILE A 78 4.72 14.95 -16.34
N ILE A 79 5.27 15.81 -15.48
CA ILE A 79 4.63 17.03 -15.02
C ILE A 79 4.95 18.15 -16.02
N PRO A 80 3.93 18.79 -16.65
CA PRO A 80 4.17 19.91 -17.56
C PRO A 80 4.94 21.04 -16.87
N PRO A 81 5.88 21.73 -17.55
CA PRO A 81 6.67 22.82 -16.98
C PRO A 81 5.81 24.02 -16.52
N GLU A 82 4.59 24.14 -17.05
CA GLU A 82 3.58 25.15 -16.67
C GLU A 82 2.84 24.82 -15.36
N THR A 83 3.12 23.67 -14.75
CA THR A 83 2.45 23.25 -13.51
C THR A 83 2.93 24.11 -12.36
N ARG A 84 2.05 25.00 -11.89
CA ARG A 84 2.30 25.83 -10.71
C ARG A 84 2.38 24.94 -9.47
N LYS A 85 3.56 24.84 -8.88
CA LYS A 85 3.78 24.12 -7.63
C LYS A 85 3.45 25.04 -6.46
N PHE A 86 2.57 24.57 -5.58
CA PHE A 86 2.22 25.26 -4.34
C PHE A 86 2.67 24.40 -3.18
N ARG A 87 3.54 24.96 -2.34
CA ARG A 87 3.91 24.37 -1.07
C ARG A 87 2.93 24.87 -0.01
N VAL A 88 2.28 23.94 0.67
CA VAL A 88 1.35 24.21 1.76
C VAL A 88 1.93 23.58 3.02
N SER A 89 2.10 24.35 4.08
CA SER A 89 2.54 23.83 5.38
C SER A 89 1.69 24.39 6.51
N LEU A 90 1.46 23.55 7.53
CA LEU A 90 0.79 23.90 8.76
C LEU A 90 1.69 23.45 9.91
N ALA A 91 2.21 24.40 10.69
CA ALA A 91 3.04 24.06 11.84
C ALA A 91 2.19 23.42 12.96
N PRO A 92 2.71 22.49 13.77
CA PRO A 92 1.95 21.72 14.76
C PRO A 92 1.19 22.53 15.83
N LYS A 93 1.43 23.84 15.92
CA LYS A 93 0.81 24.78 16.86
C LYS A 93 0.29 26.07 16.19
N ALA A 94 0.26 26.13 14.86
CA ALA A 94 -0.22 27.30 14.13
C ALA A 94 -1.67 27.13 13.69
N THR A 95 -2.46 28.20 13.79
CA THR A 95 -3.85 28.27 13.30
C THR A 95 -3.95 28.68 11.84
N ASN A 96 -2.86 29.23 11.27
CA ASN A 96 -2.83 29.72 9.89
C ASN A 96 -2.03 28.78 9.00
N ILE A 97 -2.58 28.50 7.82
CA ILE A 97 -1.93 27.71 6.77
C ILE A 97 -1.00 28.64 5.99
N SER A 98 0.29 28.29 5.88
CA SER A 98 1.22 29.01 5.02
C SER A 98 1.22 28.40 3.62
N VAL A 99 0.90 29.20 2.61
CA VAL A 99 0.94 28.80 1.20
C VAL A 99 2.00 29.62 0.49
N SER A 100 2.96 28.95 -0.13
CA SER A 100 4.00 29.58 -0.96
C SER A 100 4.02 28.97 -2.35
N MET A 101 4.06 29.80 -3.38
CA MET A 101 4.24 29.34 -4.76
C MET A 101 5.73 29.16 -5.05
N GLU A 102 6.10 27.99 -5.54
CA GLU A 102 7.46 27.74 -6.00
C GLU A 102 7.67 28.47 -7.33
N ARG A 103 8.69 29.32 -7.40
CA ARG A 103 9.02 30.09 -8.60
C ARG A 103 10.06 29.29 -9.38
N ASN A 104 9.76 28.96 -10.64
CA ASN A 104 10.72 28.39 -11.59
C ASN A 104 11.94 29.31 -11.77
#